data_AF-A0A212KHE6-F1
#
_entry.id   AF-A0A212KHE6-F1
#
_cell.length_a   1.000
_cell.length_b   1.000
_cell.length_c   1.000
_cell.angle_alpha   90.00
_cell.angle_beta   90.00
_cell.angle_gamma   90.00
#
_symmetry.space_group_name_H-M   'P 1'
#
loop_
_entity.id
_entity.type
_entity.pdbx_description
1 polymer ?
#
loop_
_entity_poly.entity_id
_entity_poly.type
_entity_poly.pdbx_seq_one_letter_code
_entity_poly.pdbx_strand_id
1 'polypeptide(L)'
;MTRQEDTPTQIYVPALRRELAPRVLPDTVRFMDPGLPQTASAPGFFHPPAYPFSRAEAAGVLAELLTVGETLDLSKPSASQAARVPGTGGATAGFSGDERTALARFSTGEPERPTAAGDPKIAAQKVLLLAWDLETRLLEIASLHKEVAEAVKPLAENLHGDNAEAFRDLASGLPGTLFGSIADLPEPMEPDWRLSLMAIAAFAPEGALLVTCHTGMRNAMLEAGMLHPLPEDVSPHLAGWPESLQSRLLWAKTPLWRILGHSREPENAPWLRAAPEIIVCPA
;
A
#
# COMPACT_ATOMS: atom_id res chain seq x y z
N MET A 1 -12.20 -3.23 -40.97
CA MET A 1 -11.26 -3.73 -39.95
C MET A 1 -11.23 -2.70 -38.84
N THR A 2 -12.19 -2.79 -37.93
CA THR A 2 -12.33 -1.88 -36.78
C THR A 2 -11.26 -2.23 -35.76
N ARG A 3 -10.34 -1.29 -35.49
CA ARG A 3 -9.47 -1.35 -34.30
C ARG A 3 -10.42 -1.37 -33.09
N GLN A 4 -10.52 -2.52 -32.46
CA GLN A 4 -11.02 -2.60 -31.10
C GLN A 4 -9.92 -1.94 -30.26
N GLU A 5 -10.13 -0.69 -29.88
CA GLU A 5 -9.20 0.05 -29.03
C GLU A 5 -9.08 -0.74 -27.72
N ASP A 6 -7.91 -1.33 -27.49
CA ASP A 6 -7.60 -2.03 -26.25
C ASP A 6 -7.68 -1.02 -25.10
N THR A 7 -8.76 -1.08 -24.30
CA THR A 7 -8.85 -0.29 -23.08
C THR A 7 -7.67 -0.69 -22.19
N PRO A 8 -6.80 0.26 -21.78
CA PRO A 8 -5.65 -0.05 -20.95
C PRO A 8 -6.10 -0.65 -19.62
N THR A 9 -5.30 -1.56 -19.09
CA THR A 9 -5.58 -2.14 -17.77
C THR A 9 -5.43 -1.06 -16.70
N GLN A 10 -6.49 -0.83 -15.93
CA GLN A 10 -6.50 0.13 -14.84
C GLN A 10 -6.04 -0.53 -13.54
N ILE A 11 -4.97 -0.02 -12.93
CA ILE A 11 -4.40 -0.57 -11.69
C ILE A 11 -4.46 0.47 -10.58
N TYR A 12 -5.11 0.13 -9.47
CA TYR A 12 -5.12 0.96 -8.27
C TYR A 12 -3.77 0.96 -7.56
N VAL A 13 -3.33 2.14 -7.13
CA VAL A 13 -2.11 2.36 -6.35
C VAL A 13 -2.35 3.35 -5.22
N PRO A 14 -1.62 3.25 -4.09
CA PRO A 14 -0.63 2.24 -3.74
C PRO A 14 -1.22 0.98 -3.08
N ALA A 15 -2.49 1.02 -2.66
CA ALA A 15 -3.08 -0.05 -1.85
C ALA A 15 -3.33 -1.31 -2.69
N LEU A 16 -3.14 -2.47 -2.08
CA LEU A 16 -3.35 -3.78 -2.70
C LEU A 16 -4.76 -4.31 -2.49
N ARG A 17 -5.50 -3.77 -1.51
CA ARG A 17 -6.84 -4.22 -1.15
C ARG A 17 -7.94 -3.22 -1.53
N ARG A 18 -9.05 -3.75 -2.05
CA ARG A 18 -10.23 -2.98 -2.48
C ARG A 18 -10.87 -2.22 -1.32
N GLU A 19 -10.82 -2.81 -0.13
CA GLU A 19 -11.41 -2.33 1.12
C GLU A 19 -10.74 -1.04 1.61
N LEU A 20 -9.48 -0.82 1.25
CA LEU A 20 -8.70 0.39 1.57
C LEU A 20 -8.88 1.50 0.53
N ALA A 21 -9.59 1.21 -0.56
CA ALA A 21 -9.84 2.18 -1.63
C ALA A 21 -11.28 2.70 -1.58
N PRO A 22 -11.54 3.92 -2.06
CA PRO A 22 -12.90 4.49 -2.06
C PRO A 22 -13.92 3.62 -2.77
N ARG A 23 -15.11 3.47 -2.18
CA ARG A 23 -16.21 2.66 -2.75
C ARG A 23 -16.72 3.16 -4.11
N VAL A 24 -16.43 4.42 -4.44
CA VAL A 24 -16.83 5.07 -5.71
C VAL A 24 -16.05 4.57 -6.93
N LEU A 25 -14.94 3.85 -6.73
CA LEU A 25 -14.16 3.29 -7.82
C LEU A 25 -14.95 2.19 -8.55
N PRO A 26 -14.98 2.20 -9.89
CA PRO A 26 -15.67 1.19 -10.67
C PRO A 26 -14.94 -0.15 -10.65
N ASP A 27 -15.67 -1.23 -10.94
CA ASP A 27 -15.15 -2.60 -10.97
C ASP A 27 -14.12 -2.85 -12.09
N THR A 28 -13.98 -1.89 -13.02
CA THR A 28 -12.94 -1.92 -14.06
C THR A 28 -11.54 -1.70 -13.50
N VAL A 29 -11.43 -1.04 -12.34
CA VAL A 29 -10.15 -0.81 -11.65
C VAL A 29 -9.74 -2.07 -10.91
N ARG A 30 -8.57 -2.60 -11.25
CA ARG A 30 -8.00 -3.80 -10.62
C ARG A 30 -6.96 -3.43 -9.57
N PHE A 31 -6.77 -4.30 -8.61
CA PHE A 31 -5.74 -4.19 -7.57
C PHE A 31 -4.59 -5.14 -7.87
N MET A 32 -3.38 -4.78 -7.50
CA MET A 32 -2.22 -5.64 -7.70
C MET A 32 -2.30 -6.86 -6.78
N ASP A 33 -2.35 -8.06 -7.35
CA ASP A 33 -2.27 -9.31 -6.61
C ASP A 33 -0.83 -9.48 -6.10
N PRO A 34 -0.54 -9.65 -4.79
CA PRO A 34 0.82 -9.91 -4.31
C PRO A 34 1.36 -11.30 -4.66
N GLY A 35 0.51 -12.19 -5.19
CA GLY A 35 0.85 -13.57 -5.55
C GLY A 35 0.54 -14.57 -4.45
N LEU A 36 -0.46 -14.33 -3.58
CA LEU A 36 -0.83 -15.25 -2.49
C LEU A 36 -1.92 -16.24 -2.90
N PRO A 37 -2.05 -17.43 -2.28
CA PRO A 37 -3.10 -18.38 -2.64
C PRO A 37 -4.52 -17.83 -2.48
N GLN A 38 -4.75 -17.00 -1.44
CA GLN A 38 -6.05 -16.41 -1.12
C GLN A 38 -6.61 -15.44 -2.18
N THR A 39 -5.76 -14.88 -3.03
CA THR A 39 -6.16 -13.94 -4.08
C THR A 39 -6.41 -14.62 -5.43
N ALA A 40 -6.12 -15.93 -5.56
CA ALA A 40 -6.13 -16.63 -6.83
C ALA A 40 -7.49 -16.66 -7.56
N SER A 41 -8.59 -16.65 -6.81
CA SER A 41 -9.96 -16.69 -7.34
C SER A 41 -10.74 -15.40 -7.08
N ALA A 42 -10.11 -14.38 -6.52
CA ALA A 42 -10.78 -13.14 -6.17
C ALA A 42 -10.96 -12.26 -7.42
N PRO A 43 -12.19 -11.85 -7.78
CA PRO A 43 -12.39 -10.90 -8.86
C PRO A 43 -11.78 -9.54 -8.49
N GLY A 44 -11.40 -8.76 -9.51
CA GLY A 44 -10.85 -7.41 -9.30
C GLY A 44 -9.34 -7.36 -9.04
N PHE A 45 -8.62 -8.48 -9.14
CA PHE A 45 -7.16 -8.51 -9.05
C PHE A 45 -6.49 -8.61 -10.42
N PHE A 46 -5.35 -7.94 -10.56
CA PHE A 46 -4.40 -8.14 -11.66
C PHE A 46 -3.24 -8.99 -11.14
N HIS A 47 -3.03 -10.15 -11.75
CA HIS A 47 -1.92 -11.05 -11.44
C HIS A 47 -0.82 -10.93 -12.49
N PRO A 48 0.37 -10.41 -12.12
CA PRO A 48 1.51 -10.36 -13.02
C PRO A 48 2.00 -11.76 -13.41
N PRO A 49 2.15 -12.07 -14.71
CA PRO A 49 2.70 -13.36 -15.14
C PRO A 49 4.20 -13.50 -14.86
N ALA A 50 4.88 -12.38 -14.58
CA ALA A 50 6.33 -12.31 -14.40
C ALA A 50 6.77 -12.34 -12.93
N TYR A 51 5.94 -12.88 -12.02
CA TYR A 51 6.33 -12.97 -10.62
C TYR A 51 7.45 -13.99 -10.38
N PRO A 52 8.49 -13.62 -9.61
CA PRO A 52 9.56 -14.53 -9.23
C PRO A 52 9.11 -15.75 -8.43
N PHE A 53 8.17 -15.57 -7.50
CA PHE A 53 7.66 -16.64 -6.65
C PHE A 53 6.30 -17.14 -7.14
N SER A 54 6.14 -18.45 -7.19
CA SER A 54 4.81 -19.07 -7.30
C SER A 54 3.98 -18.77 -6.05
N ARG A 55 2.66 -19.00 -6.10
CA ARG A 55 1.78 -18.70 -4.96
C ARG A 55 2.13 -19.46 -3.68
N ALA A 56 2.57 -20.71 -3.82
CA ALA A 56 2.98 -21.52 -2.69
C ALA A 56 4.31 -21.00 -2.09
N GLU A 57 5.27 -20.66 -2.93
CA GLU A 57 6.54 -20.06 -2.50
C GLU A 57 6.32 -18.69 -1.86
N ALA A 58 5.48 -17.85 -2.44
CA ALA A 58 5.16 -16.52 -1.89
C ALA A 58 4.56 -16.61 -0.48
N ALA A 59 3.69 -17.59 -0.22
CA ALA A 59 3.16 -17.84 1.11
C ALA A 59 4.25 -18.29 2.11
N GLY A 60 5.16 -19.17 1.67
CA GLY A 60 6.31 -19.58 2.48
C GLY A 60 7.26 -18.42 2.79
N VAL A 61 7.60 -17.63 1.78
CA VAL A 61 8.43 -16.42 1.91
C VAL A 61 7.79 -15.43 2.87
N LEU A 62 6.48 -15.18 2.77
CA LEU A 62 5.79 -14.30 3.70
C LEU A 62 5.92 -14.82 5.15
N ALA A 63 5.66 -16.10 5.39
CA ALA A 63 5.79 -16.70 6.73
C ALA A 63 7.21 -16.56 7.29
N GLU A 64 8.24 -16.75 6.47
CA GLU A 64 9.64 -16.53 6.85
C GLU A 64 9.91 -15.06 7.19
N LEU A 65 9.46 -14.12 6.35
CA LEU A 65 9.64 -12.69 6.57
C LEU A 65 9.00 -12.22 7.87
N LEU A 66 7.80 -12.71 8.19
CA LEU A 66 7.10 -12.39 9.44
C LEU A 66 7.82 -12.97 10.66
N THR A 67 8.28 -14.22 10.58
CA THR A 67 9.07 -14.85 11.65
C THR A 67 10.34 -14.04 11.93
N VAL A 68 11.02 -13.56 10.89
CA VAL A 68 12.21 -12.71 11.03
C VAL A 68 11.85 -11.39 11.74
N GLY A 69 10.78 -10.72 11.32
CA GLY A 69 10.30 -9.48 11.96
C GLY A 69 10.05 -9.64 13.47
N GLU A 70 9.45 -10.76 13.87
CA GLU A 70 9.20 -11.09 15.28
C GLU A 70 10.50 -11.34 16.05
N THR A 71 11.44 -12.08 15.47
CA THR A 71 12.73 -12.38 16.13
C THR A 71 13.63 -11.15 16.30
N LEU A 72 13.44 -10.12 15.47
CA LEU A 72 14.20 -8.87 15.52
C LEU A 72 13.62 -7.85 16.52
N ASP A 73 12.51 -8.16 17.21
CA ASP A 73 11.80 -7.29 18.16
C ASP A 73 11.60 -5.85 17.60
N LEU A 74 11.24 -5.75 16.31
CA LEU A 74 10.93 -4.48 15.63
C LEU A 74 9.62 -3.85 16.13
N SER A 75 8.85 -4.59 16.93
CA SER A 75 7.61 -4.16 17.59
C SER A 75 7.80 -3.07 18.65
N LYS A 76 9.04 -2.70 18.96
CA LYS A 76 9.37 -1.56 19.83
C LYS A 76 10.10 -0.50 19.01
N PRO A 77 9.63 0.77 18.99
CA PRO A 77 10.43 1.88 18.44
C PRO A 77 11.63 2.09 19.37
N SER A 78 12.71 1.35 19.16
CA SER A 78 13.83 1.35 20.08
C SER A 78 14.84 2.43 19.69
N ALA A 79 14.93 3.45 20.54
CA ALA A 79 16.09 4.33 20.69
C ALA A 79 17.38 3.58 21.11
N SER A 80 17.44 2.24 20.97
CA SER A 80 18.53 1.39 21.44
C SER A 80 19.35 0.70 20.33
N GLN A 81 19.20 1.08 19.06
CA GLN A 81 20.07 0.55 18.00
C GLN A 81 21.52 1.10 18.03
N ALA A 82 21.82 2.07 18.90
CA ALA A 82 23.19 2.60 19.05
C ALA A 82 24.15 1.68 19.82
N ALA A 83 23.72 0.52 20.32
CA ALA A 83 24.58 -0.37 21.10
C ALA A 83 24.32 -1.85 20.79
N ARG A 84 24.78 -2.34 19.64
CA ARG A 84 25.18 -3.75 19.57
C ARG A 84 26.39 -3.97 18.65
N VAL A 85 27.46 -4.39 19.32
CA VAL A 85 28.82 -4.68 18.86
C VAL A 85 28.84 -5.81 17.82
N PRO A 86 29.73 -5.76 16.82
CA PRO A 86 29.86 -6.80 15.79
C PRO A 86 30.51 -8.05 16.35
N GLY A 87 29.97 -9.22 15.99
CA GLY A 87 30.68 -10.49 16.11
C GLY A 87 30.10 -11.46 17.14
N THR A 88 29.00 -12.13 16.79
CA THR A 88 28.77 -13.52 17.20
C THR A 88 27.97 -14.22 16.11
N GLY A 89 28.63 -15.12 15.38
CA GLY A 89 27.99 -16.03 14.45
C GLY A 89 27.06 -17.00 15.17
N GLY A 90 25.84 -17.13 14.64
CA GLY A 90 24.84 -18.12 15.03
C GLY A 90 24.00 -18.44 13.81
N ALA A 91 23.92 -19.72 13.47
CA ALA A 91 23.41 -20.25 12.21
C ALA A 91 22.01 -19.73 11.82
N THR A 92 21.95 -18.90 10.78
CA THR A 92 20.77 -18.67 9.95
C THR A 92 21.24 -18.57 8.49
N ALA A 93 21.41 -19.72 7.84
CA ALA A 93 21.70 -19.78 6.42
C ALA A 93 20.43 -19.35 5.66
N GLY A 94 20.47 -18.20 5.00
CA GLY A 94 19.38 -17.77 4.10
C GLY A 94 19.31 -16.27 3.81
N PHE A 95 19.70 -15.40 4.74
CA PHE A 95 19.46 -13.95 4.59
C PHE A 95 20.74 -13.13 4.54
N SER A 96 20.84 -12.24 3.55
CA SER A 96 21.88 -11.21 3.52
C SER A 96 21.57 -10.14 4.58
N GLY A 97 22.59 -9.48 5.14
CA GLY A 97 22.40 -8.39 6.12
C GLY A 97 21.53 -7.24 5.59
N ASP A 98 21.42 -7.16 4.27
CA ASP A 98 20.62 -6.18 3.56
C ASP A 98 19.11 -6.43 3.70
N GLU A 99 18.67 -7.70 3.67
CA GLU A 99 17.24 -8.04 3.78
C GLU A 99 16.68 -7.71 5.17
N ARG A 100 17.47 -7.92 6.23
CA ARG A 100 17.11 -7.49 7.60
C ARG A 100 16.99 -5.98 7.71
N THR A 101 17.84 -5.26 7.00
CA THR A 101 17.81 -3.79 6.97
C THR A 101 16.60 -3.28 6.17
N ALA A 102 16.27 -3.95 5.07
CA ALA A 102 15.09 -3.63 4.26
C ALA A 102 13.77 -3.85 5.04
N LEU A 103 13.66 -4.95 5.80
CA LEU A 103 12.51 -5.21 6.69
C LEU A 103 12.38 -4.16 7.80
N ALA A 104 13.48 -3.80 8.47
CA ALA A 104 13.46 -2.76 9.50
C ALA A 104 13.05 -1.39 8.91
N ARG A 105 13.49 -1.07 7.69
CA ARG A 105 13.14 0.18 6.99
C ARG A 105 11.72 0.19 6.46
N PHE A 106 11.18 -0.96 6.04
CA PHE A 106 9.76 -1.12 5.70
C PHE A 106 8.87 -0.74 6.89
N SER A 107 9.24 -1.16 8.10
CA SER A 107 8.51 -0.80 9.32
C SER A 107 8.71 0.65 9.77
N THR A 108 9.77 1.34 9.35
CA THR A 108 10.07 2.72 9.80
C THR A 108 9.85 3.80 8.72
N GLY A 109 9.50 3.43 7.49
CA GLY A 109 9.25 4.37 6.40
C GLY A 109 10.49 5.14 5.92
N GLU A 110 11.70 4.63 6.19
CA GLU A 110 12.94 5.28 5.72
C GLU A 110 13.18 5.03 4.22
N PRO A 111 13.51 6.06 3.42
CA PRO A 111 13.73 5.91 1.98
C PRO A 111 14.95 5.03 1.67
N GLU A 112 14.74 4.01 0.86
CA GLU A 112 15.74 2.99 0.55
C GLU A 112 16.75 3.44 -0.53
N ARG A 113 18.03 3.11 -0.34
CA ARG A 113 18.98 2.86 -1.43
C ARG A 113 19.08 1.33 -1.59
N PRO A 114 18.71 0.76 -2.75
CA PRO A 114 18.76 -0.69 -2.93
C PRO A 114 20.21 -1.16 -2.91
N THR A 115 20.51 -2.13 -2.04
CA THR A 115 21.82 -2.76 -1.97
C THR A 115 22.00 -3.76 -3.11
N ALA A 116 23.24 -3.87 -3.57
CA ALA A 116 23.63 -4.69 -4.71
C ALA A 116 23.91 -6.14 -4.28
N ALA A 117 22.90 -7.02 -4.28
CA ALA A 117 23.12 -8.49 -4.25
C ALA A 117 21.88 -9.36 -4.58
N GLY A 118 20.78 -8.84 -5.12
CA GLY A 118 19.59 -9.64 -5.43
C GLY A 118 18.83 -9.16 -6.67
N ASP A 119 18.03 -10.03 -7.29
CA ASP A 119 17.11 -9.65 -8.36
C ASP A 119 16.13 -8.61 -7.80
N PRO A 120 16.07 -7.38 -8.35
CA PRO A 120 15.27 -6.32 -7.78
C PRO A 120 13.76 -6.58 -7.95
N LYS A 121 13.35 -7.51 -8.81
CA LYS A 121 11.96 -8.02 -8.84
C LYS A 121 11.64 -8.92 -7.65
N ILE A 122 12.59 -9.72 -7.17
CA ILE A 122 12.39 -10.51 -5.94
C ILE A 122 12.13 -9.57 -4.77
N ALA A 123 12.95 -8.52 -4.63
CA ALA A 123 12.75 -7.50 -3.59
C ALA A 123 11.38 -6.82 -3.72
N ALA A 124 10.99 -6.43 -4.94
CA ALA A 124 9.68 -5.85 -5.19
C ALA A 124 8.52 -6.79 -4.79
N GLN A 125 8.56 -8.08 -5.13
CA GLN A 125 7.50 -9.00 -4.73
C GLN A 125 7.46 -9.18 -3.20
N LYS A 126 8.62 -9.26 -2.52
CA LYS A 126 8.67 -9.30 -1.05
C LYS A 126 8.01 -8.08 -0.40
N VAL A 127 8.24 -6.89 -0.96
CA VAL A 127 7.56 -5.65 -0.52
C VAL A 127 6.04 -5.75 -0.67
N LEU A 128 5.55 -6.27 -1.81
CA LEU A 128 4.10 -6.45 -2.01
C LEU A 128 3.50 -7.45 -1.00
N LEU A 129 4.22 -8.52 -0.67
CA LEU A 129 3.78 -9.49 0.33
C LEU A 129 3.67 -8.86 1.73
N LEU A 130 4.66 -8.05 2.12
CA LEU A 130 4.66 -7.36 3.40
C LEU A 130 3.59 -6.25 3.45
N ALA A 131 3.41 -5.49 2.36
CA ALA A 131 2.34 -4.51 2.25
C ALA A 131 0.97 -5.16 2.40
N TRP A 132 0.76 -6.31 1.75
CA TRP A 132 -0.49 -7.07 1.90
C TRP A 132 -0.74 -7.52 3.34
N ASP A 133 0.29 -7.99 4.06
CA ASP A 133 0.16 -8.37 5.47
C ASP A 133 -0.20 -7.17 6.35
N LEU A 134 0.49 -6.04 6.19
CA LEU A 134 0.17 -4.81 6.91
C LEU A 134 -1.26 -4.33 6.63
N GLU A 135 -1.68 -4.32 5.37
CA GLU A 135 -3.06 -4.00 4.98
C GLU A 135 -4.09 -4.97 5.61
N THR A 136 -3.72 -6.24 5.76
CA THR A 136 -4.57 -7.23 6.43
C THR A 136 -4.74 -6.88 7.91
N ARG A 137 -3.64 -6.61 8.62
CA ARG A 137 -3.66 -6.24 10.04
C ARG A 137 -4.42 -4.93 10.27
N LEU A 138 -4.27 -3.96 9.38
CA LEU A 138 -5.02 -2.71 9.40
C LEU A 138 -6.52 -2.95 9.35
N LEU A 139 -6.98 -3.79 8.41
CA LEU A 139 -8.39 -4.14 8.29
C LEU A 139 -8.90 -4.92 9.51
N GLU A 140 -8.09 -5.81 10.08
CA GLU A 140 -8.40 -6.52 11.31
C GLU A 140 -8.57 -5.56 12.49
N ILE A 141 -7.63 -4.63 12.68
CA ILE A 141 -7.69 -3.61 13.73
C ILE A 141 -8.93 -2.72 13.55
N ALA A 142 -9.21 -2.29 12.32
CA ALA A 142 -10.42 -1.52 12.02
C ALA A 142 -11.71 -2.31 12.34
N SER A 143 -11.73 -3.62 12.05
CA SER A 143 -12.85 -4.50 12.40
C SER A 143 -13.01 -4.63 13.92
N LEU A 144 -11.93 -4.88 14.65
CA LEU A 144 -11.92 -4.97 16.11
C LEU A 144 -12.39 -3.68 16.76
N HIS A 145 -11.93 -2.52 16.28
CA HIS A 145 -12.40 -1.22 16.75
C HIS A 145 -13.90 -1.05 16.56
N LYS A 146 -14.43 -1.46 15.39
CA LYS A 146 -15.87 -1.43 15.13
C LYS A 146 -16.64 -2.35 16.08
N GLU A 147 -16.18 -3.57 16.29
CA GLU A 147 -16.81 -4.53 17.21
C GLU A 147 -16.82 -4.02 18.65
N VAL A 148 -15.70 -3.46 19.13
CA VAL A 148 -15.62 -2.83 20.45
C VAL A 148 -16.58 -1.64 20.54
N ALA A 149 -16.63 -0.77 19.54
CA ALA A 149 -17.54 0.36 19.52
C ALA A 149 -19.02 -0.09 19.60
N GLU A 150 -19.41 -1.12 18.84
CA GLU A 150 -20.77 -1.68 18.92
C GLU A 150 -21.06 -2.34 20.28
N ALA A 151 -20.09 -3.04 20.88
CA ALA A 151 -20.26 -3.67 22.18
C ALA A 151 -20.40 -2.66 23.34
N VAL A 152 -19.80 -1.47 23.19
CA VAL A 152 -19.82 -0.39 24.18
C VAL A 152 -21.13 0.40 24.17
N LYS A 153 -21.82 0.51 23.01
CA LYS A 153 -23.12 1.23 22.88
C LYS A 153 -24.17 0.81 23.92
N PRO A 154 -24.54 -0.49 24.07
CA PRO A 154 -25.55 -0.89 25.04
C PRO A 154 -25.09 -0.71 26.49
N LEU A 155 -23.80 -0.77 26.77
CA LEU A 155 -23.27 -0.50 28.12
C LEU A 155 -23.45 0.98 28.49
N ALA A 156 -23.21 1.88 27.54
CA ALA A 156 -23.46 3.32 27.73
C ALA A 156 -24.94 3.65 27.92
N GLU A 157 -25.85 2.93 27.25
CA GLU A 157 -27.30 3.09 27.38
C GLU A 157 -27.84 2.61 28.74
N ASN A 158 -27.17 1.65 29.38
CA ASN A 158 -27.59 1.09 30.68
C ASN A 158 -26.98 1.83 31.89
N LEU A 159 -25.95 2.66 31.67
CA LEU A 159 -25.34 3.49 32.70
C LEU A 159 -26.16 4.77 32.90
N HIS A 160 -26.46 5.09 34.16
CA HIS A 160 -27.22 6.30 34.55
C HIS A 160 -26.37 7.19 35.47
N GLY A 161 -26.60 8.51 35.44
CA GLY A 161 -25.88 9.48 36.27
C GLY A 161 -24.43 9.73 35.82
N ASP A 162 -23.56 10.17 36.74
CA ASP A 162 -22.15 10.55 36.48
C ASP A 162 -21.31 9.42 35.84
N ASN A 163 -21.71 8.17 36.07
CA ASN A 163 -21.05 7.00 35.46
C ASN A 163 -21.28 6.91 33.94
N ALA A 164 -22.37 7.48 33.42
CA ALA A 164 -22.66 7.51 31.99
C ALA A 164 -21.80 8.54 31.25
N GLU A 165 -21.46 9.66 31.91
CA GLU A 165 -20.61 10.71 31.36
C GLU A 165 -19.14 10.27 31.35
N ALA A 166 -18.65 9.72 32.47
CA ALA A 166 -17.31 9.13 32.53
C ALA A 166 -17.10 7.96 31.55
N PHE A 167 -18.15 7.15 31.32
CA PHE A 167 -18.10 6.06 30.36
C PHE A 167 -18.21 6.55 28.91
N ARG A 168 -18.96 7.62 28.62
CA ARG A 168 -18.97 8.27 27.31
C ARG A 168 -17.61 8.91 27.00
N ASP A 169 -16.96 9.54 27.97
CA ASP A 169 -15.61 10.08 27.82
C ASP A 169 -14.59 8.96 27.57
N LEU A 170 -14.66 7.87 28.32
CA LEU A 170 -13.84 6.67 28.08
C LEU A 170 -14.11 6.05 26.71
N ALA A 171 -15.37 5.95 26.29
CA ALA A 171 -15.78 5.44 25.00
C ALA A 171 -15.39 6.36 23.83
N SER A 172 -15.34 7.67 24.06
CA SER A 172 -14.82 8.67 23.12
C SER A 172 -13.28 8.65 23.00
N GLY A 173 -12.61 8.10 24.03
CA GLY A 173 -11.18 7.82 24.02
C GLY A 173 -10.82 6.43 23.51
N LEU A 174 -11.82 5.57 23.22
CA LEU A 174 -11.56 4.29 22.55
C LEU A 174 -11.22 4.57 21.08
N PRO A 175 -10.21 3.89 20.51
CA PRO A 175 -9.76 4.15 19.15
C PRO A 175 -10.88 4.04 18.09
N GLY A 176 -11.91 3.22 18.34
CA GLY A 176 -13.06 3.05 17.43
C GLY A 176 -14.02 4.24 17.33
N THR A 177 -13.91 5.25 18.20
CA THR A 177 -14.62 6.54 18.07
C THR A 177 -13.71 7.69 17.62
N LEU A 178 -12.39 7.54 17.79
CA LEU A 178 -11.38 8.45 17.26
C LEU A 178 -11.10 8.19 15.77
N PHE A 179 -11.31 6.96 15.30
CA PHE A 179 -11.02 6.55 13.94
C PHE A 179 -12.31 6.16 13.21
N GLY A 180 -12.99 7.17 12.65
CA GLY A 180 -14.18 7.00 11.80
C GLY A 180 -13.83 6.48 10.41
N SER A 181 -12.55 6.58 10.04
CA SER A 181 -11.94 6.09 8.81
C SER A 181 -10.58 5.47 9.09
N ILE A 182 -10.13 4.57 8.21
CA ILE A 182 -8.75 4.05 8.21
C ILE A 182 -7.73 5.20 8.12
N ALA A 183 -8.12 6.31 7.48
CA ALA A 183 -7.34 7.54 7.38
C ALA A 183 -7.05 8.23 8.72
N ASP A 184 -7.75 7.85 9.81
CA ASP A 184 -7.53 8.46 11.11
C ASP A 184 -6.54 7.65 11.97
N LEU A 185 -6.19 6.41 11.59
CA LEU A 185 -5.24 5.56 12.34
C LEU A 185 -3.89 6.27 12.52
N PRO A 186 -3.17 6.04 13.64
CA PRO A 186 -1.88 6.69 13.86
C PRO A 186 -0.92 6.38 12.71
N GLU A 187 -0.33 7.43 12.11
CA GLU A 187 0.85 7.32 11.26
C GLU A 187 1.98 6.71 12.14
N PRO A 188 2.15 5.38 12.13
CA PRO A 188 2.86 4.69 11.05
C PRO A 188 2.22 3.34 10.66
N MET A 189 0.90 3.19 10.73
CA MET A 189 0.27 1.88 10.48
C MET A 189 0.06 1.53 9.00
N GLU A 190 0.04 2.52 8.10
CA GLU A 190 -0.10 2.30 6.66
C GLU A 190 1.25 1.95 5.99
N PRO A 191 1.27 1.02 5.02
CA PRO A 191 2.47 0.79 4.21
C PRO A 191 2.92 2.09 3.55
N ASP A 192 4.24 2.35 3.51
CA ASP A 192 4.77 3.50 2.78
C ASP A 192 4.35 3.41 1.31
N TRP A 193 3.47 4.34 0.90
CA TRP A 193 2.93 4.39 -0.45
C TRP A 193 4.00 4.45 -1.53
N ARG A 194 5.16 5.06 -1.24
CA ARG A 194 6.27 5.14 -2.19
C ARG A 194 6.86 3.77 -2.45
N LEU A 195 7.05 2.98 -1.39
CA LEU A 195 7.61 1.65 -1.52
C LEU A 195 6.62 0.70 -2.21
N SER A 196 5.33 0.77 -1.84
CA SER A 196 4.27 0.02 -2.50
C SER A 196 4.16 0.40 -3.99
N LEU A 197 4.16 1.69 -4.33
CA LEU A 197 4.12 2.14 -5.72
C LEU A 197 5.35 1.65 -6.51
N MET A 198 6.54 1.76 -5.93
CA MET A 198 7.78 1.28 -6.56
C MET A 198 7.72 -0.22 -6.86
N ALA A 199 7.17 -1.01 -5.94
CA ALA A 199 7.02 -2.45 -6.09
C ALA A 199 5.93 -2.82 -7.12
N ILE A 200 4.76 -2.16 -7.08
CA ILE A 200 3.68 -2.34 -8.07
C ILE A 200 4.20 -2.04 -9.47
N ALA A 201 4.95 -0.95 -9.63
CA ALA A 201 5.51 -0.52 -10.90
C ALA A 201 6.47 -1.54 -11.55
N ALA A 202 7.13 -2.39 -10.75
CA ALA A 202 8.00 -3.43 -11.28
C ALA A 202 7.23 -4.52 -12.06
N PHE A 203 5.92 -4.60 -11.85
CA PHE A 203 5.05 -5.67 -12.36
C PHE A 203 3.80 -5.18 -13.10
N ALA A 204 3.57 -3.87 -13.15
CA ALA A 204 2.50 -3.29 -13.93
C ALA A 204 2.69 -3.63 -15.43
N PRO A 205 1.62 -3.97 -16.17
CA PRO A 205 1.71 -4.23 -17.59
C PRO A 205 2.08 -2.95 -18.34
N GLU A 206 2.74 -3.12 -19.48
CA GLU A 206 3.04 -1.97 -20.34
C GLU A 206 1.76 -1.28 -20.79
N GLY A 207 1.74 0.06 -20.73
CA GLY A 207 0.55 0.85 -21.06
C GLY A 207 -0.55 0.83 -20.00
N ALA A 208 -0.30 0.30 -18.80
CA ALA A 208 -1.25 0.38 -17.69
C ALA A 208 -1.58 1.83 -17.33
N LEU A 209 -2.86 2.08 -17.05
CA LEU A 209 -3.33 3.32 -16.45
C LEU A 209 -3.32 3.15 -14.93
N LEU A 210 -2.48 3.91 -14.23
CA LEU A 210 -2.46 3.89 -12.77
C LEU A 210 -3.58 4.77 -12.23
N VAL A 211 -4.23 4.34 -11.16
CA VAL A 211 -5.35 5.03 -10.54
C VAL A 211 -5.04 5.20 -9.07
N THR A 212 -5.15 6.41 -8.52
CA THR A 212 -4.96 6.63 -7.09
C THR A 212 -5.98 7.59 -6.53
N CYS A 213 -6.55 7.23 -5.37
CA CYS A 213 -7.26 8.15 -4.52
C CYS A 213 -6.52 8.39 -3.19
N HIS A 214 -5.24 8.00 -3.12
CA HIS A 214 -4.46 8.08 -1.89
C HIS A 214 -4.03 9.51 -1.60
N THR A 215 -4.48 10.05 -0.45
CA THR A 215 -4.29 11.45 -0.08
C THR A 215 -2.81 11.84 -0.02
N GLY A 216 -1.96 11.03 0.60
CA GLY A 216 -0.52 11.31 0.70
C GLY A 216 0.19 11.34 -0.67
N MET A 217 -0.23 10.49 -1.60
CA MET A 217 0.34 10.44 -2.96
C MET A 217 -0.14 11.64 -3.77
N ARG A 218 -1.45 11.96 -3.70
CA ARG A 218 -2.02 13.14 -4.36
C ARG A 218 -1.33 14.42 -3.89
N ASN A 219 -1.19 14.62 -2.58
CA ASN A 219 -0.59 15.83 -2.03
C ASN A 219 0.85 15.98 -2.50
N ALA A 220 1.65 14.91 -2.47
CA ALA A 220 3.02 14.93 -2.99
C ALA A 220 3.10 15.30 -4.48
N MET A 221 2.20 14.76 -5.31
CA MET A 221 2.14 15.09 -6.75
C MET A 221 1.66 16.52 -7.01
N LEU A 222 0.71 17.00 -6.21
CA LEU A 222 0.18 18.37 -6.28
C LEU A 222 1.26 19.40 -5.91
N GLU A 223 1.95 19.17 -4.79
CA GLU A 223 3.05 20.02 -4.31
C GLU A 223 4.19 20.09 -5.33
N ALA A 224 4.46 18.99 -6.03
CA ALA A 224 5.45 18.94 -7.09
C ALA A 224 4.96 19.49 -8.44
N GLY A 225 3.72 19.98 -8.53
CA GLY A 225 3.16 20.58 -9.75
C GLY A 225 2.96 19.61 -10.91
N MET A 226 2.75 18.31 -10.63
CA MET A 226 2.66 17.25 -11.65
C MET A 226 1.23 16.99 -12.14
N LEU A 227 0.23 17.55 -11.47
CA LEU A 227 -1.19 17.29 -11.73
C LEU A 227 -1.77 18.31 -12.69
N HIS A 228 -2.52 17.82 -13.68
CA HIS A 228 -3.20 18.61 -14.69
C HIS A 228 -4.67 18.17 -14.84
N PRO A 229 -5.54 18.96 -15.48
CA PRO A 229 -6.86 18.51 -15.87
C PRO A 229 -6.80 17.26 -16.77
N LEU A 230 -7.83 16.41 -16.69
CA LEU A 230 -7.91 15.19 -17.50
C LEU A 230 -7.95 15.52 -19.01
N PRO A 231 -7.04 14.93 -19.82
CA PRO A 231 -7.08 15.09 -21.27
C PRO A 231 -8.30 14.42 -21.94
N GLU A 232 -8.73 14.96 -23.08
CA GLU A 232 -9.86 14.40 -23.85
C GLU A 232 -9.56 13.00 -24.40
N ASP A 233 -8.31 12.68 -24.72
CA ASP A 233 -7.86 11.38 -25.25
C ASP A 233 -7.82 10.27 -24.19
N VAL A 234 -7.70 10.61 -22.91
CA VAL A 234 -7.69 9.66 -21.79
C VAL A 234 -9.10 9.37 -21.27
N SER A 235 -10.03 10.30 -21.48
CA SER A 235 -11.43 10.21 -21.02
C SER A 235 -12.16 8.92 -21.49
N PRO A 236 -11.99 8.40 -22.73
CA PRO A 236 -12.59 7.14 -23.17
C PRO A 236 -12.15 5.93 -22.33
N HIS A 237 -10.92 5.94 -21.81
CA HIS A 237 -10.40 4.85 -20.97
C HIS A 237 -11.09 4.80 -19.61
N LEU A 238 -11.80 5.86 -19.21
CA LEU A 238 -12.57 5.94 -17.98
C LEU A 238 -14.05 5.62 -18.18
N ALA A 239 -14.41 4.97 -19.30
CA ALA A 239 -15.75 4.44 -19.49
C ALA A 239 -16.17 3.56 -18.30
N GLY A 240 -17.29 3.91 -17.67
CA GLY A 240 -17.81 3.24 -16.45
C GLY A 240 -17.53 3.98 -15.14
N TRP A 241 -16.71 5.04 -15.16
CA TRP A 241 -16.54 5.92 -14.00
C TRP A 241 -17.76 6.83 -13.81
N PRO A 242 -18.16 7.16 -12.56
CA PRO A 242 -19.25 8.12 -12.31
C PRO A 242 -18.94 9.50 -12.91
N GLU A 243 -19.90 10.10 -13.63
CA GLU A 243 -19.73 11.40 -14.29
C GLU A 243 -19.36 12.53 -13.29
N SER A 244 -19.94 12.47 -12.10
CA SER A 244 -19.62 13.38 -10.98
C SER A 244 -18.17 13.29 -10.52
N LEU A 245 -17.53 12.13 -10.72
CA LEU A 245 -16.12 11.90 -10.41
C LEU A 245 -15.24 12.37 -11.56
N GLN A 246 -15.59 12.01 -12.81
CA GLN A 246 -14.82 12.32 -14.02
C GLN A 246 -14.48 13.81 -14.16
N SER A 247 -15.45 14.70 -13.89
CA SER A 247 -15.25 16.16 -13.95
C SER A 247 -14.25 16.72 -12.93
N ARG A 248 -13.90 15.94 -11.90
CA ARG A 248 -12.99 16.32 -10.80
C ARG A 248 -11.68 15.54 -10.83
N LEU A 249 -11.50 14.62 -11.77
CA LEU A 249 -10.27 13.84 -11.89
C LEU A 249 -9.12 14.72 -12.36
N LEU A 250 -7.96 14.47 -11.77
CA LEU A 250 -6.70 15.03 -12.21
C LEU A 250 -5.90 13.93 -12.91
N TRP A 251 -4.98 14.36 -13.77
CA TRP A 251 -4.14 13.51 -14.59
C TRP A 251 -2.68 13.91 -14.47
N ALA A 252 -1.80 12.92 -14.54
CA ALA A 252 -0.37 13.12 -14.67
C ALA A 252 0.24 12.08 -15.62
N LYS A 253 1.26 12.50 -16.36
CA LYS A 253 2.13 11.59 -17.14
C LYS A 253 3.57 11.99 -16.91
N THR A 254 4.17 11.38 -15.89
CA THR A 254 5.50 11.74 -15.38
C THR A 254 6.27 10.46 -15.05
N PRO A 255 7.60 10.41 -15.26
CA PRO A 255 8.40 9.27 -14.83
C PRO A 255 8.18 8.92 -13.36
N LEU A 256 7.99 7.64 -13.06
CA LEU A 256 7.70 7.18 -11.70
C LEU A 256 8.77 7.59 -10.69
N TRP A 257 10.04 7.63 -11.07
CA TRP A 257 11.10 8.07 -10.16
C TRP A 257 10.90 9.51 -9.64
N ARG A 258 10.28 10.40 -10.43
CA ARG A 258 9.96 11.76 -9.98
C ARG A 258 8.79 11.76 -9.00
N ILE A 259 7.77 10.94 -9.26
CA ILE A 259 6.61 10.80 -8.36
C ILE A 259 7.05 10.26 -7.00
N LEU A 260 8.02 9.34 -6.99
CA LEU A 260 8.67 8.83 -5.78
C LEU A 260 9.54 9.88 -5.06
N GLY A 261 9.79 11.04 -5.67
CA GLY A 261 10.57 12.13 -5.09
C GLY A 261 12.08 12.00 -5.28
N HIS A 262 12.55 11.10 -6.14
CA HIS A 262 13.98 11.02 -6.42
C HIS A 262 14.46 12.23 -7.24
N SER A 263 15.62 12.76 -6.88
CA SER A 263 16.24 13.87 -7.63
C SER A 263 16.89 13.42 -8.95
N ARG A 264 17.17 12.11 -9.09
CA ARG A 264 17.80 11.51 -10.26
C ARG A 264 17.22 10.15 -10.58
N GLU A 265 17.38 9.73 -11.82
CA GLU A 265 16.96 8.43 -12.31
C GLU A 265 17.71 7.28 -11.60
N PRO A 266 16.99 6.27 -11.06
CA PRO A 266 17.62 5.12 -10.44
C PRO A 266 18.28 4.19 -11.47
N GLU A 267 19.50 3.72 -11.17
CA GLU A 267 20.23 2.76 -12.02
C GLU A 267 19.70 1.33 -11.86
N ASN A 268 19.33 0.95 -10.63
CA ASN A 268 18.96 -0.43 -10.27
C ASN A 268 17.47 -0.75 -10.44
N ALA A 269 16.66 0.21 -10.89
CA ALA A 269 15.21 0.06 -11.05
C ALA A 269 14.75 0.69 -12.38
N PRO A 270 15.08 0.06 -13.53
CA PRO A 270 14.86 0.66 -14.85
C PRO A 270 13.38 0.89 -15.19
N TRP A 271 12.45 0.13 -14.57
CA TRP A 271 11.01 0.34 -14.75
C TRP A 271 10.52 1.71 -14.24
N LEU A 272 11.24 2.34 -13.31
CA LEU A 272 10.86 3.65 -12.79
C LEU A 272 11.06 4.80 -13.78
N ARG A 273 11.73 4.53 -14.91
CA ARG A 273 11.90 5.45 -16.04
C ARG A 273 10.61 5.61 -16.84
N ALA A 274 9.72 4.61 -16.77
CA ALA A 274 8.43 4.67 -17.43
C ALA A 274 7.63 5.86 -16.91
N ALA A 275 6.94 6.54 -17.82
CA ALA A 275 6.01 7.62 -17.52
C ALA A 275 4.57 7.13 -17.81
N PRO A 276 4.02 6.26 -16.94
CA PRO A 276 2.65 5.81 -17.11
C PRO A 276 1.68 6.98 -16.93
N GLU A 277 0.50 6.83 -17.49
CA GLU A 277 -0.60 7.74 -17.19
C GLU A 277 -1.16 7.40 -15.82
N ILE A 278 -1.41 8.45 -15.03
CA ILE A 278 -1.91 8.34 -13.66
C ILE A 278 -3.14 9.22 -13.52
N ILE A 279 -4.24 8.59 -13.11
CA ILE A 279 -5.49 9.24 -12.76
C ILE A 279 -5.52 9.43 -11.25
N VAL A 280 -5.79 10.66 -10.82
CA VAL A 280 -5.79 11.04 -9.41
C VAL A 280 -7.19 11.51 -9.03
N CYS A 281 -7.80 10.81 -8.08
CA CYS A 281 -9.11 11.15 -7.55
C CYS A 281 -9.05 12.46 -6.77
N PRO A 282 -10.16 13.23 -6.76
CA PRO A 282 -10.25 14.43 -5.95
C PRO A 282 -10.19 14.14 -4.45
N ALA A 283 -9.99 15.20 -3.67
CA ALA A 283 -10.18 15.20 -2.22
C ALA A 283 -11.63 14.95 -1.82
#